data_AF-A0A497JVT6-F1
#
_entry.id   AF-A0A497JVT6-F1
#
_cell.length_a   1.000
_cell.length_b   1.000
_cell.length_c   1.000
_cell.angle_alpha   90.00
_cell.angle_beta   90.00
_cell.angle_gamma   90.00
#
_symmetry.space_group_name_H-M   'P 1'
#
loop_
_entity.id
_entity.type
_entity.pdbx_description
1 polymer ?
#
loop_
_entity_poly.entity_id
_entity_poly.type
_entity_poly.pdbx_seq_one_letter_code
_entity_poly.pdbx_strand_id
1 'polypeptide(L)'
;MRRTAIYDELIGLMLIRRRLLHTFIRILIWNLMVSSLIIVSGALTFGILPLVWAFLNLGLSFPCLRLFRAYLHLWVEEAANMLSVTLGVWAGLNLQVLMRAASPFIWILAVILGLYTLSALLETLKIHEDKL
;
A
#
# COMPACT_ATOMS: atom_id res chain seq x y z
N MET A 1 -37.85 17.65 20.88
CA MET A 1 -36.93 18.28 19.90
C MET A 1 -35.51 18.51 20.41
N ARG A 2 -35.24 18.74 21.71
CA ARG A 2 -33.84 18.88 22.22
C ARG A 2 -33.00 17.59 22.23
N ARG A 3 -33.60 16.40 22.45
CA ARG A 3 -32.84 15.14 22.48
C ARG A 3 -32.32 14.73 21.11
N THR A 4 -33.11 14.89 20.05
CA THR A 4 -32.71 14.53 18.68
C THR A 4 -31.52 15.36 18.20
N ALA A 5 -31.47 16.66 18.53
CA ALA A 5 -30.32 17.51 18.24
C ALA A 5 -29.04 17.07 18.97
N ILE A 6 -29.14 16.66 20.25
CA ILE A 6 -28.00 16.14 21.01
C ILE A 6 -27.53 14.79 20.42
N TYR A 7 -28.46 13.93 19.99
CA TYR A 7 -28.09 12.68 19.31
C TYR A 7 -27.46 12.93 17.95
N ASP A 8 -27.96 13.87 17.14
CA ASP A 8 -27.36 14.24 15.85
C ASP A 8 -26.00 14.92 16.01
N GLU A 9 -25.79 15.68 17.09
CA GLU A 9 -24.49 16.27 17.42
C GLU A 9 -23.51 15.22 17.96
N LEU A 10 -23.98 14.23 18.75
CA LEU A 10 -23.18 13.10 19.21
C LEU A 10 -22.85 12.12 18.06
N ILE A 11 -23.81 11.92 17.14
CA ILE A 11 -23.67 11.13 15.92
C ILE A 11 -22.77 11.87 14.93
N GLY A 12 -22.87 13.19 14.82
CA GLY A 12 -21.95 14.05 14.06
C GLY A 12 -20.53 13.99 14.62
N LEU A 13 -20.36 14.10 15.94
CA LEU A 13 -19.07 13.93 16.63
C LEU A 13 -18.54 12.48 16.55
N MET A 14 -19.40 11.46 16.49
CA MET A 14 -19.01 10.07 16.24
C MET A 14 -18.73 9.76 14.77
N LEU A 15 -19.38 10.43 13.82
CA LEU A 15 -19.24 10.24 12.37
C LEU A 15 -18.06 11.01 11.80
N ILE A 16 -17.85 12.26 12.23
CA ILE A 16 -16.61 13.03 11.99
C ILE A 16 -15.39 12.27 12.54
N ARG A 17 -15.61 11.47 13.60
CA ARG A 17 -14.60 10.64 14.27
C ARG A 17 -14.69 9.15 13.93
N ARG A 18 -15.47 8.71 12.93
CA ARG A 18 -15.51 7.31 12.43
C ARG A 18 -14.29 7.04 11.54
N ARG A 19 -13.18 7.16 12.26
CA ARG A 19 -11.80 6.68 12.18
C ARG A 19 -11.19 6.72 10.80
N LEU A 20 -10.65 7.89 10.46
CA LEU A 20 -9.48 8.05 9.59
C LEU A 20 -8.46 6.92 9.83
N LEU A 21 -8.21 6.58 11.11
CA LEU A 21 -7.39 5.44 11.54
C LEU A 21 -7.87 4.07 11.01
N HIS A 22 -9.17 3.80 10.95
CA HIS A 22 -9.69 2.53 10.46
C HIS A 22 -9.51 2.40 8.94
N THR A 23 -9.76 3.47 8.19
CA THR A 23 -9.50 3.52 6.74
C THR A 23 -8.00 3.35 6.47
N PHE A 24 -7.15 4.02 7.26
CA PHE A 24 -5.69 3.91 7.19
C PHE A 24 -5.20 2.50 7.44
N ILE A 25 -5.60 1.90 8.56
CA ILE A 25 -5.22 0.53 8.90
C ILE A 25 -5.68 -0.45 7.81
N ARG A 26 -6.89 -0.27 7.28
CA ARG A 26 -7.41 -1.14 6.22
C ARG A 26 -6.56 -1.08 4.95
N ILE A 27 -6.26 0.12 4.45
CA ILE A 27 -5.43 0.31 3.25
C ILE A 27 -4.02 -0.21 3.49
N LEU A 28 -3.43 0.13 4.64
CA LEU A 28 -2.08 -0.32 4.98
C LEU A 28 -1.97 -1.85 5.04
N ILE A 29 -2.90 -2.52 5.75
CA ILE A 29 -2.91 -3.98 5.86
C ILE A 29 -3.09 -4.62 4.48
N TRP A 30 -3.99 -4.09 3.65
CA TRP A 30 -4.22 -4.59 2.30
C TRP A 30 -2.94 -4.54 1.47
N ASN A 31 -2.28 -3.38 1.44
CA ASN A 31 -1.07 -3.17 0.67
C ASN A 31 0.09 -4.06 1.16
N LEU A 32 0.22 -4.23 2.47
CA LEU A 32 1.22 -5.13 3.05
C LEU A 32 0.92 -6.60 2.75
N MET A 33 -0.34 -7.02 2.75
CA MET A 33 -0.73 -8.37 2.37
C MET A 33 -0.34 -8.65 0.92
N VAL A 34 -0.73 -7.78 -0.01
CA VAL A 34 -0.40 -7.93 -1.44
C VAL A 34 1.11 -7.96 -1.64
N SER A 35 1.85 -7.04 -1.03
CA SER A 35 3.30 -6.98 -1.07
C SER A 35 3.95 -8.27 -0.56
N SER A 36 3.53 -8.79 0.59
CA SER A 36 4.06 -10.03 1.14
C SER A 36 3.81 -11.23 0.22
N LEU A 37 2.63 -11.30 -0.40
CA LEU A 37 2.28 -12.35 -1.35
C LEU A 37 3.16 -12.30 -2.59
N ILE A 38 3.45 -11.09 -3.13
CA ILE A 38 4.37 -10.89 -4.25
C ILE A 38 5.78 -11.35 -3.87
N ILE A 39 6.29 -10.95 -2.71
CA ILE A 39 7.66 -11.29 -2.30
C ILE A 39 7.80 -12.80 -2.09
N VAL A 40 6.87 -13.44 -1.38
CA VAL A 40 6.89 -14.88 -1.11
C VAL A 40 6.70 -15.68 -2.39
N SER A 41 5.77 -15.28 -3.26
CA SER A 41 5.59 -15.93 -4.56
C SER A 41 6.83 -15.79 -5.45
N GLY A 42 7.58 -14.69 -5.33
CA GLY A 42 8.88 -14.53 -5.98
C GLY A 42 9.89 -15.59 -5.58
N ALA A 43 10.01 -15.87 -4.28
CA ALA A 43 10.87 -16.96 -3.80
C ALA A 43 10.42 -18.34 -4.32
N LEU A 44 9.11 -18.60 -4.35
CA LEU A 44 8.56 -19.89 -4.78
C LEU A 44 8.63 -20.13 -6.30
N THR A 45 8.53 -19.07 -7.10
CA THR A 45 8.43 -19.14 -8.56
C THR A 45 9.68 -18.66 -9.28
N PHE A 46 10.80 -18.53 -8.56
CA PHE A 46 12.06 -17.99 -9.08
C PHE A 46 11.88 -16.61 -9.76
N GLY A 47 11.01 -15.77 -9.22
CA GLY A 47 10.76 -14.42 -9.69
C GLY A 47 9.78 -14.28 -10.86
N ILE A 48 9.26 -15.39 -11.42
CA ILE A 48 8.34 -15.33 -12.57
C ILE A 48 7.02 -14.65 -12.20
N LEU A 49 6.44 -15.02 -11.06
CA LEU A 49 5.11 -14.52 -10.66
C LEU A 49 5.11 -13.03 -10.30
N PRO A 50 6.12 -12.48 -9.59
CA PRO A 50 6.30 -11.03 -9.44
C PRO A 50 6.42 -10.29 -10.78
N LEU A 51 7.10 -10.85 -11.78
CA LEU A 51 7.22 -10.21 -13.09
C LEU A 51 5.86 -10.12 -13.79
N VAL A 52 5.09 -11.21 -13.80
CA VAL A 52 3.71 -11.20 -14.33
C VAL A 52 2.86 -10.18 -13.58
N TRP A 53 3.00 -10.11 -12.26
CA TRP A 53 2.30 -9.10 -11.46
C TRP A 53 2.67 -7.67 -11.85
N ALA A 54 3.96 -7.34 -12.02
CA ALA A 54 4.36 -6.01 -12.46
C ALA A 54 3.77 -5.64 -13.81
N PHE A 55 3.74 -6.57 -14.78
CA PHE A 55 3.11 -6.32 -16.07
C PHE A 55 1.60 -6.04 -15.94
N LEU A 56 0.89 -6.82 -15.12
CA LEU A 56 -0.53 -6.59 -14.85
C LEU A 56 -0.76 -5.24 -14.16
N ASN A 57 0.04 -4.91 -13.15
CA ASN A 57 -0.10 -3.67 -12.39
C ASN A 57 0.20 -2.45 -13.25
N LEU A 58 1.30 -2.48 -14.02
CA LEU A 58 1.62 -1.43 -14.98
C LEU A 58 0.54 -1.30 -16.05
N GLY A 59 0.01 -2.41 -16.57
CA GLY A 59 -1.07 -2.42 -17.56
C GLY A 59 -2.38 -1.84 -17.04
N LEU A 60 -2.69 -2.05 -15.76
CA LEU A 60 -3.86 -1.47 -15.08
C LEU A 60 -3.67 0.01 -14.75
N SER A 61 -2.43 0.43 -14.47
CA SER A 61 -2.10 1.80 -14.05
C SER A 61 -1.82 2.76 -15.22
N PHE A 62 -1.39 2.24 -16.38
CA PHE A 62 -1.09 3.03 -17.59
C PHE A 62 -2.25 3.81 -18.26
N PRO A 63 -3.53 3.35 -18.23
CA PRO A 63 -4.61 4.05 -18.93
C PRO A 63 -4.86 5.48 -18.43
N CYS A 64 -4.36 5.83 -17.24
CA CYS A 64 -4.71 7.06 -16.53
C CYS A 64 -3.50 7.81 -15.95
N LEU A 65 -2.50 8.14 -16.77
CA LEU A 65 -1.39 9.04 -16.36
C LEU A 65 -1.89 10.37 -15.73
N ARG A 66 -3.10 10.81 -16.10
CA ARG A 66 -3.76 11.98 -15.51
C ARG A 66 -4.12 11.80 -14.03
N LEU A 67 -4.44 10.57 -13.59
CA LEU A 67 -4.70 10.24 -12.17
C LEU A 67 -3.41 10.31 -11.36
N PHE A 68 -2.29 9.78 -11.88
CA PHE A 68 -0.99 9.93 -11.24
C PHE A 68 -0.62 11.41 -11.03
N ARG A 69 -0.92 12.28 -11.99
CA ARG A 69 -0.68 13.73 -11.81
C ARG A 69 -1.58 14.35 -10.73
N ALA A 70 -2.78 13.83 -10.53
CA ALA A 70 -3.77 14.37 -9.58
C ALA A 70 -3.64 13.80 -8.17
N TYR A 71 -2.99 12.64 -7.99
CA TYR A 71 -2.96 11.89 -6.74
C TYR A 71 -1.55 11.41 -6.40
N LEU A 72 -0.92 12.04 -5.40
CA LEU A 72 0.44 11.70 -4.96
C LEU A 72 0.53 10.31 -4.32
N HIS A 73 -0.50 9.86 -3.60
CA HIS A 73 -0.50 8.54 -2.95
C HIS A 73 -0.30 7.40 -3.95
N LEU A 74 -0.89 7.50 -5.14
CA LEU A 74 -0.74 6.52 -6.23
C LEU A 74 0.71 6.39 -6.71
N TRP A 75 1.48 7.48 -6.76
CA TRP A 75 2.92 7.40 -7.07
C TRP A 75 3.71 6.65 -6.01
N VAL A 76 3.43 6.94 -4.73
CA VAL A 76 4.13 6.33 -3.60
C VAL A 76 3.78 4.84 -3.49
N GLU A 77 2.52 4.48 -3.69
CA GLU A 77 2.05 3.10 -3.71
C GLU A 77 2.70 2.28 -4.82
N GLU A 78 2.77 2.84 -6.03
CA GLU A 78 3.33 2.11 -7.16
C GLU A 78 4.84 1.99 -7.09
N ALA A 79 5.52 3.00 -6.52
CA ALA A 79 6.93 2.86 -6.17
C ALA A 79 7.15 1.72 -5.16
N ALA A 80 6.28 1.60 -4.14
CA ALA A 80 6.33 0.50 -3.18
C ALA A 80 6.07 -0.85 -3.87
N ASN A 81 5.06 -0.96 -4.73
CA ASN A 81 4.76 -2.17 -5.50
C ASN A 81 5.95 -2.61 -6.37
N MET A 82 6.56 -1.67 -7.11
CA MET A 82 7.70 -1.99 -7.97
C MET A 82 8.92 -2.47 -7.16
N LEU A 83 9.15 -1.88 -5.99
CA LEU A 83 10.18 -2.34 -5.07
C LEU A 83 9.87 -3.74 -4.51
N SER A 84 8.62 -4.02 -4.15
CA SER A 84 8.19 -5.36 -3.71
C SER A 84 8.37 -6.42 -4.80
N VAL A 85 8.00 -6.09 -6.05
CA VAL A 85 8.25 -6.98 -7.19
C VAL A 85 9.74 -7.22 -7.36
N THR A 86 10.54 -6.16 -7.40
CA THR A 86 12.00 -6.27 -7.59
C THR A 86 12.64 -7.10 -6.48
N LEU A 87 12.19 -6.92 -5.24
CA LEU A 87 12.65 -7.71 -4.10
C LEU A 87 12.23 -9.18 -4.21
N GLY A 88 11.00 -9.46 -4.66
CA GLY A 88 10.52 -10.82 -4.91
C GLY A 88 11.28 -11.53 -6.03
N VAL A 89 11.58 -10.83 -7.13
CA VAL A 89 12.43 -11.35 -8.22
C VAL A 89 13.83 -11.63 -7.70
N TRP A 90 14.43 -10.68 -7.00
CA TRP A 90 15.76 -10.83 -6.45
C TRP A 90 15.84 -12.01 -5.47
N ALA A 91 14.86 -12.17 -4.59
CA ALA A 91 14.78 -13.28 -3.63
C ALA A 91 14.66 -14.63 -4.34
N GLY A 92 13.84 -14.72 -5.40
CA GLY A 92 13.69 -15.92 -6.22
C GLY A 92 14.98 -16.32 -6.94
N LEU A 93 15.70 -15.34 -7.50
CA LEU A 93 16.95 -15.60 -8.23
C LEU A 93 18.15 -15.86 -7.30
N ASN A 94 18.14 -15.31 -6.08
CA ASN A 94 19.29 -15.33 -5.15
C ASN A 94 18.99 -16.08 -3.85
N LEU A 95 18.12 -17.09 -3.88
CA LEU A 95 17.73 -17.89 -2.71
C LEU A 95 18.95 -18.44 -1.93
N GLN A 96 20.02 -18.82 -2.64
CA GLN A 96 21.27 -19.32 -2.06
C GLN A 96 22.05 -18.26 -1.25
N VAL A 97 21.90 -16.99 -1.61
CA VAL A 97 22.62 -15.85 -1.01
C VAL A 97 21.73 -15.09 -0.02
N LEU A 98 20.42 -15.36 -0.01
CA LEU A 98 19.43 -14.70 0.83
C LEU A 98 19.81 -14.70 2.33
N MET A 99 20.31 -15.83 2.84
CA MET A 99 20.76 -15.91 4.25
C MET A 99 21.96 -15.01 4.55
N ARG A 100 22.85 -14.78 3.59
CA ARG A 100 24.01 -13.88 3.74
C ARG A 100 23.65 -12.42 3.55
N ALA A 101 22.62 -12.15 2.76
CA ALA A 101 22.11 -10.81 2.46
C ALA A 101 20.86 -10.45 3.28
N ALA A 102 20.64 -11.08 4.43
CA ALA A 102 19.48 -10.83 5.30
C ALA A 102 19.41 -9.37 5.77
N SER A 103 20.54 -8.75 6.10
CA SER A 103 20.59 -7.34 6.52
C SER A 103 20.11 -6.36 5.43
N PRO A 104 20.66 -6.34 4.20
CA PRO A 104 20.15 -5.47 3.15
C PRO A 104 18.72 -5.81 2.74
N PHE A 105 18.33 -7.09 2.80
CA PHE A 105 16.95 -7.51 2.54
C PHE A 105 15.95 -6.89 3.53
N ILE A 106 16.27 -6.89 4.83
CA ILE A 106 15.44 -6.27 5.88
C ILE A 106 15.36 -4.75 5.69
N TRP A 107 16.45 -4.10 5.29
CA TRP A 107 16.44 -2.67 5.01
C TRP A 107 15.48 -2.31 3.87
N ILE A 108 15.49 -3.09 2.78
CA ILE A 108 14.56 -2.87 1.66
C ILE A 108 13.11 -3.11 2.10
N LEU A 109 12.85 -4.14 2.92
CA LEU A 109 11.52 -4.35 3.51
C LEU A 109 11.05 -3.17 4.36
N ALA A 110 11.94 -2.57 5.15
CA ALA A 110 11.62 -1.39 5.95
C ALA A 110 11.29 -0.18 5.08
N VAL A 111 12.00 0.02 3.96
CA VAL A 111 11.68 1.06 2.97
C VAL A 111 10.31 0.82 2.34
N ILE A 112 10.00 -0.40 1.92
CA ILE A 112 8.69 -0.77 1.36
C ILE A 112 7.57 -0.49 2.37
N LEU A 113 7.75 -0.90 3.62
CA LEU A 113 6.82 -0.62 4.70
C LEU A 113 6.59 0.89 4.87
N GLY A 114 7.68 1.67 4.90
CA GLY A 114 7.63 3.14 4.99
C GLY A 114 6.89 3.79 3.83
N LEU A 115 7.04 3.28 2.62
CA LEU A 115 6.32 3.79 1.45
C LEU A 115 4.83 3.45 1.51
N TYR A 116 4.45 2.24 1.91
CA TYR A 116 3.03 1.90 2.06
C TYR A 116 2.36 2.65 3.21
N THR A 117 3.07 2.93 4.32
CA THR A 117 2.53 3.78 5.39
C THR A 117 2.32 5.21 4.91
N LEU A 118 3.28 5.77 4.16
CA LEU A 118 3.14 7.10 3.54
C LEU A 118 1.98 7.14 2.54
N SER A 119 1.87 6.15 1.66
CA SER A 119 0.78 6.07 0.69
C SER A 119 -0.59 6.00 1.39
N ALA A 120 -0.75 5.06 2.33
CA ALA A 120 -2.01 4.89 3.06
C ALA A 120 -2.37 6.17 3.83
N LEU A 121 -1.39 6.87 4.40
CA LEU A 121 -1.63 8.13 5.09
C LEU A 121 -2.13 9.21 4.11
N LEU A 122 -1.47 9.39 2.97
CA LEU A 122 -1.87 10.36 1.95
C LEU A 122 -3.25 10.06 1.36
N GLU A 123 -3.56 8.79 1.10
CA GLU A 123 -4.86 8.37 0.61
C GLU A 123 -5.96 8.66 1.64
N THR A 124 -5.71 8.35 2.92
CA THR A 124 -6.71 8.57 3.97
C THR A 124 -6.98 10.03 4.27
N LEU A 125 -5.94 10.87 4.23
CA LEU A 125 -6.08 12.32 4.35
C LEU A 125 -6.93 12.86 3.21
N LYS A 126 -6.67 12.44 1.97
CA LYS A 126 -7.43 12.90 0.81
C LYS A 126 -8.90 12.45 0.83
N ILE A 127 -9.18 11.19 1.19
CA ILE A 127 -10.55 10.68 1.36
C ILE A 127 -11.31 11.46 2.45
N HIS A 128 -10.61 11.98 3.47
CA HIS A 128 -11.23 12.76 4.53
C HIS A 128 -11.47 14.21 4.11
N GLU A 129 -10.54 14.81 3.36
CA GLU A 129 -10.66 16.15 2.78
C GLU A 129 -11.82 16.23 1.78
N ASP A 130 -12.00 15.23 0.91
CA ASP A 130 -13.10 15.16 -0.06
C ASP A 130 -14.50 14.95 0.59
N LYS A 131 -14.56 14.65 1.89
CA LYS A 131 -15.81 14.39 2.63
C LYS A 131 -16.26 15.57 3.52
N LEU A 132 -15.45 16.63 3.60
CA LEU A 132 -15.66 17.80 4.45
C LEU A 132 -16.19 18.97 3.63
#